data_AF-A0A7C2JXD9-F1
#
_entry.id   AF-A0A7C2JXD9-F1
#
_cell.length_a   1.000
_cell.length_b   1.000
_cell.length_c   1.000
_cell.angle_alpha   90.00
_cell.angle_beta   90.00
_cell.angle_gamma   90.00
#
_symmetry.space_group_name_H-M   'P 1'
#
loop_
_entity.id
_entity.type
_entity.pdbx_description
1 polymer ?
#
loop_
_entity_poly.entity_id
_entity_poly.type
_entity_poly.pdbx_seq_one_letter_code
_entity_poly.pdbx_strand_id
1 'polypeptide(L)'
;MRSAARFFGRAGLARLAGLAAVAALAGCTALGGSGAGRQGRASAPAADSALGPAVIDAGDSIGLYLQNLRSLIEGDAVVQADLFRDIAAAADASPTTTNRLMLALALSTPTHPASDPEQAQRLLSELLAASDALLPEEHVLALIHLKDVEQRLILDAEAERLQQAMTAAAAQRNDRNAQQLQAALAENRQLRAELDEVRAKLDAITDIEQSIRERENGADSQ
;
A
#
# COMPACT_ATOMS: atom_id res chain seq x y z
N MET A 1 17.62 -19.61 -43.62
CA MET A 1 18.30 -18.31 -43.63
C MET A 1 18.13 -17.68 -42.24
N ARG A 2 19.19 -17.69 -41.42
CA ARG A 2 19.88 -16.51 -40.80
C ARG A 2 18.98 -15.69 -39.86
N SER A 3 19.28 -15.34 -38.61
CA SER A 3 20.42 -15.39 -37.66
C SER A 3 19.80 -15.07 -36.28
N ALA A 4 20.08 -15.74 -35.17
CA ALA A 4 21.25 -15.63 -34.30
C ALA A 4 21.65 -14.20 -33.89
N ALA A 5 21.31 -13.80 -32.67
CA ALA A 5 22.14 -12.88 -31.86
C ALA A 5 21.93 -13.18 -30.37
N ARG A 6 22.95 -13.81 -29.78
CA ARG A 6 23.15 -13.99 -28.35
C ARG A 6 23.81 -12.71 -27.81
N PHE A 7 23.43 -12.26 -26.62
CA PHE A 7 24.33 -11.50 -25.77
C PHE A 7 24.32 -12.13 -24.37
N PHE A 8 25.51 -12.52 -23.93
CA PHE A 8 25.83 -13.24 -22.71
C PHE A 8 26.96 -12.44 -22.04
N GLY A 9 26.93 -12.26 -20.72
CA GLY A 9 28.07 -11.69 -19.97
C GLY A 9 27.63 -10.76 -18.83
N ARG A 10 27.29 -11.30 -17.65
CA ARG A 10 28.18 -11.64 -16.50
C ARG A 10 28.50 -10.44 -15.59
N ALA A 11 27.84 -10.43 -14.43
CA ALA A 11 28.39 -10.22 -13.09
C ALA A 11 27.22 -10.48 -12.12
N GLY A 12 27.27 -11.30 -11.07
CA GLY A 12 28.41 -11.77 -10.30
C GLY A 12 28.17 -11.40 -8.83
N LEU A 13 27.63 -12.38 -8.09
CA LEU A 13 27.84 -12.64 -6.65
C LEU A 13 27.28 -11.66 -5.60
N ALA A 14 26.27 -12.20 -4.90
CA ALA A 14 26.24 -12.42 -3.45
C ALA A 14 26.33 -11.22 -2.49
N ARG A 15 25.29 -11.07 -1.65
CA ARG A 15 25.43 -11.31 -0.20
C ARG A 15 24.07 -11.45 0.50
N LEU A 16 23.90 -12.64 1.08
CA LEU A 16 23.05 -12.92 2.23
C LEU A 16 23.56 -12.18 3.46
N ALA A 17 22.68 -11.47 4.15
CA ALA A 17 22.70 -11.15 5.59
C ALA A 17 21.37 -10.45 5.88
N GLY A 18 20.57 -10.74 6.89
CA GLY A 18 20.72 -11.52 8.11
C GLY A 18 19.68 -10.94 9.07
N LEU A 19 18.79 -11.79 9.56
CA LEU A 19 17.77 -11.48 10.58
C LEU A 19 18.43 -11.18 11.92
N ALA A 20 17.99 -10.12 12.61
CA ALA A 20 18.10 -9.81 14.07
C ALA A 20 18.25 -8.28 14.25
N ALA A 21 17.75 -7.59 15.28
CA ALA A 21 16.91 -7.89 16.42
C ALA A 21 16.70 -6.56 17.19
N VAL A 22 15.54 -6.43 17.83
CA VAL A 22 15.35 -5.88 19.19
C VAL A 22 15.52 -4.36 19.43
N ALA A 23 14.51 -3.87 20.15
CA ALA A 23 14.33 -2.55 20.71
C ALA A 23 15.42 -2.13 21.71
N ALA A 24 15.67 -0.82 21.77
CA ALA A 24 16.23 -0.15 22.94
C ALA A 24 15.52 1.19 23.15
N LEU A 25 14.63 1.20 24.14
CA LEU A 25 14.20 2.40 24.86
C LEU A 25 15.34 2.86 25.79
N ALA A 26 15.29 4.16 26.13
CA ALA A 26 15.93 4.86 27.26
C ALA A 26 17.20 5.70 26.97
N GLY A 27 17.14 6.97 27.39
CA GLY A 27 18.33 7.74 27.76
C GLY A 27 18.25 9.26 27.56
N CYS A 28 17.59 9.98 28.48
CA CYS A 28 17.77 11.42 28.68
C CYS A 28 19.15 11.72 29.30
N THR A 29 19.77 12.86 28.96
CA THR A 29 20.53 13.77 29.87
C THR A 29 20.99 15.00 29.06
N ALA A 30 20.49 16.20 29.37
CA ALA A 30 21.05 17.16 30.33
C ALA A 30 22.29 17.94 29.82
N LEU A 31 22.02 19.12 29.24
CA LEU A 31 22.83 20.34 29.32
C LEU A 31 21.81 21.44 29.67
N GLY A 32 21.86 22.21 30.76
CA GLY A 32 22.98 22.60 31.59
C GLY A 32 23.29 24.10 31.42
N GLY A 33 22.46 24.98 32.02
CA GLY A 33 22.77 26.37 32.42
C GLY A 33 22.99 27.40 31.30
N SER A 34 22.76 28.70 31.46
CA SER A 34 22.70 29.57 32.65
C SER A 34 22.12 30.92 32.24
N GLY A 35 21.47 31.66 33.15
CA GLY A 35 21.17 33.07 32.88
C GLY A 35 20.07 33.67 33.73
N ALA A 36 20.37 33.92 35.00
CA ALA A 36 19.53 34.70 35.90
C ALA A 36 19.37 36.15 35.38
N GLY A 37 18.13 36.64 35.37
CA GLY A 37 17.81 38.05 35.14
C GLY A 37 16.48 38.37 35.81
N ARG A 38 16.54 38.73 37.10
CA ARG A 38 15.39 39.05 37.95
C ARG A 38 15.15 40.56 37.91
N GLN A 39 14.12 41.00 37.18
CA GLN A 39 13.44 42.29 37.35
C GLN A 39 12.01 42.04 36.83
N GLY A 40 10.92 42.19 37.55
CA GLY A 40 10.62 43.20 38.55
C GLY A 40 9.39 43.98 38.09
N ARG A 41 8.20 43.38 38.24
CA ARG A 41 6.89 44.04 38.49
C ARG A 41 6.23 44.82 37.34
N ALA A 42 5.12 44.28 36.83
CA ALA A 42 3.88 45.04 36.67
C ALA A 42 2.70 44.04 36.73
N SER A 43 1.72 44.38 37.56
CA SER A 43 0.51 43.61 37.78
C SER A 43 -0.62 44.13 36.89
N ALA A 44 -1.46 43.19 36.45
CA ALA A 44 -2.84 43.30 35.96
C ALA A 44 -3.09 43.61 34.46
N PRO A 45 -4.24 43.17 33.91
CA PRO A 45 -5.24 42.24 34.46
C PRO A 45 -5.29 40.89 33.73
N ALA A 46 -5.85 39.90 34.43
CA ALA A 46 -6.39 38.70 33.81
C ALA A 46 -7.42 39.11 32.75
N ALA A 47 -7.16 38.76 31.49
CA ALA A 47 -8.22 38.67 30.52
C ALA A 47 -9.00 37.39 30.85
N ASP A 48 -10.14 37.58 31.50
CA ASP A 48 -11.26 36.66 31.41
C ASP A 48 -11.58 36.47 29.93
N SER A 49 -11.00 35.45 29.30
CA SER A 49 -11.56 34.86 28.09
C SER A 49 -12.71 33.96 28.51
N ALA A 50 -13.74 34.56 29.09
CA ALA A 50 -15.07 34.02 29.02
C ALA A 50 -15.48 34.13 27.55
N LEU A 51 -15.34 33.05 26.79
CA LEU A 51 -16.01 32.92 25.50
C LEU A 51 -17.52 32.92 25.76
N GLY A 52 -18.10 34.11 25.82
CA GLY A 52 -19.50 34.29 25.45
C GLY A 52 -19.66 33.91 23.99
N PRO A 53 -20.87 33.48 23.56
CA PRO A 53 -21.10 33.06 22.19
C PRO A 53 -20.97 34.28 21.29
N ALA A 54 -19.78 34.47 20.71
CA ALA A 54 -19.63 35.31 19.54
C ALA A 54 -20.55 34.70 18.48
N VAL A 55 -21.52 35.46 18.01
CA VAL A 55 -22.27 35.13 16.81
C VAL A 55 -21.24 35.16 15.68
N ILE A 56 -20.66 34.01 15.38
CA ILE A 56 -19.81 33.81 14.21
C ILE A 56 -20.73 34.03 13.01
N ASP A 57 -20.43 35.01 12.16
CA ASP A 57 -21.13 35.18 10.90
C ASP A 57 -20.97 33.88 10.09
N ALA A 58 -22.00 33.49 9.32
CA ALA A 58 -21.99 32.21 8.63
C ALA A 58 -20.72 32.06 7.75
N GLY A 59 -20.31 33.13 7.07
CA GLY A 59 -19.09 33.19 6.27
C GLY A 59 -17.77 33.03 7.07
N ASP A 60 -17.71 33.48 8.32
CA ASP A 60 -16.54 33.29 9.19
C ASP A 60 -16.40 31.82 9.63
N SER A 61 -17.52 31.09 9.72
CA SER A 61 -17.52 29.66 10.10
C SER A 61 -16.90 28.77 9.02
N ILE A 62 -17.22 28.98 7.73
CA ILE A 62 -16.59 28.24 6.61
C ILE A 62 -15.12 28.55 6.49
N GLY A 63 -14.73 29.82 6.68
CA GLY A 63 -13.32 30.20 6.70
C GLY A 63 -12.50 29.36 7.68
N LEU A 64 -13.05 29.12 8.88
CA LEU A 64 -12.41 28.28 9.89
C LEU A 64 -12.30 26.81 9.45
N TYR A 65 -13.38 26.20 8.94
CA TYR A 65 -13.33 24.82 8.43
C TYR A 65 -12.28 24.65 7.32
N LEU A 66 -12.27 25.54 6.33
CA LEU A 66 -11.35 25.48 5.21
C LEU A 66 -9.90 25.74 5.63
N GLN A 67 -9.66 26.64 6.58
CA GLN A 67 -8.32 26.89 7.11
C GLN A 67 -7.78 25.67 7.86
N ASN A 68 -8.61 24.99 8.65
CA ASN A 68 -8.23 23.75 9.33
C ASN A 68 -7.97 22.62 8.32
N LEU A 69 -8.85 22.44 7.33
CA LEU A 69 -8.65 21.47 6.26
C LEU A 69 -7.36 21.72 5.47
N ARG A 70 -7.08 22.99 5.13
CA ARG A 70 -5.83 23.37 4.49
C ARG A 70 -4.63 23.02 5.36
N SER A 71 -4.70 23.28 6.66
CA SER A 71 -3.61 22.98 7.60
C SER A 71 -3.40 21.46 7.78
N LEU A 72 -4.47 20.67 7.72
CA LEU A 72 -4.41 19.20 7.71
C LEU A 72 -3.79 18.62 6.43
N ILE A 73 -3.85 19.34 5.31
CA ILE A 73 -3.31 18.90 4.01
C ILE A 73 -1.88 19.43 3.79
N GLU A 74 -1.65 20.71 4.05
CA GLU A 74 -0.40 21.42 3.73
C GLU A 74 0.57 21.51 4.91
N GLY A 75 0.10 21.28 6.15
CA GLY A 75 0.94 21.32 7.35
C GLY A 75 2.03 20.26 7.36
N ASP A 76 3.04 20.42 8.22
CA ASP A 76 3.97 19.31 8.48
C ASP A 76 3.30 18.18 9.27
N ALA A 77 3.93 17.01 9.32
CA ALA A 77 3.33 15.83 9.96
C ALA A 77 3.00 16.02 11.46
N VAL A 78 3.73 16.88 12.17
CA VAL A 78 3.48 17.14 13.59
C VAL A 78 2.25 18.05 13.72
N VAL A 79 2.21 19.14 12.95
CA VAL A 79 1.07 20.06 12.91
C VAL A 79 -0.21 19.34 12.49
N GLN A 80 -0.14 18.49 11.47
CA GLN A 80 -1.29 17.70 11.02
C GLN A 80 -1.80 16.79 12.14
N ALA A 81 -0.91 16.05 12.80
CA ALA A 81 -1.28 15.11 13.86
C ALA A 81 -1.82 15.82 15.12
N ASP A 82 -1.24 16.95 15.51
CA ASP A 82 -1.71 17.72 16.67
C ASP A 82 -3.06 18.39 16.36
N LEU A 83 -3.21 19.01 15.19
CA LEU A 83 -4.48 19.61 14.77
C LEU A 83 -5.61 18.57 14.70
N PHE A 84 -5.34 17.38 14.13
CA PHE A 84 -6.33 16.30 14.11
C PHE A 84 -6.71 15.85 15.53
N ARG A 85 -5.72 15.71 16.42
CA ARG A 85 -5.95 15.33 17.83
C ARG A 85 -6.81 16.38 18.54
N ASP A 86 -6.54 17.65 18.31
CA ASP A 86 -7.29 18.76 18.92
C ASP A 86 -8.73 18.78 18.43
N ILE A 87 -8.96 18.55 17.13
CA ILE A 87 -10.31 18.44 16.55
C ILE A 87 -11.07 17.26 17.16
N ALA A 88 -10.44 16.09 17.25
CA ALA A 88 -11.06 14.90 17.85
C ALA A 88 -11.39 15.11 19.33
N ALA A 89 -10.43 15.65 20.10
CA ALA A 89 -10.62 15.95 21.51
C ALA A 89 -11.73 16.98 21.75
N ALA A 90 -11.86 17.99 20.87
CA ALA A 90 -12.94 18.98 20.95
C ALA A 90 -14.32 18.36 20.70
N ALA A 91 -14.44 17.46 19.74
CA ALA A 91 -15.68 16.73 19.44
C ALA A 91 -16.07 15.77 20.57
N ASP A 92 -15.10 15.09 21.18
CA ASP A 92 -15.33 14.18 22.32
C ASP A 92 -15.70 14.96 23.59
N ALA A 93 -15.03 16.08 23.86
CA ALA A 93 -15.31 16.92 25.02
C ALA A 93 -16.64 17.65 24.90
N SER A 94 -17.01 18.07 23.68
CA SER A 94 -18.24 18.81 23.40
C SER A 94 -18.80 18.45 22.01
N PRO A 95 -19.77 17.53 21.93
CA PRO A 95 -20.31 17.04 20.65
C PRO A 95 -21.34 18.01 20.05
N THR A 96 -20.95 19.27 19.85
CA THR A 96 -21.74 20.27 19.12
C THR A 96 -21.78 19.95 17.63
N THR A 97 -22.77 20.48 16.89
CA THR A 97 -22.84 20.32 15.42
C THR A 97 -21.54 20.75 14.76
N THR A 98 -20.98 21.89 15.17
CA THR A 98 -19.72 22.44 14.67
C THR A 98 -18.54 21.48 14.89
N ASN A 99 -18.38 20.96 16.11
CA ASN A 99 -17.27 20.06 16.41
C ASN A 99 -17.42 18.71 15.70
N ARG A 100 -18.64 18.19 15.58
CA ARG A 100 -18.93 16.98 14.82
C ARG A 100 -18.67 17.16 13.34
N LEU A 101 -19.06 18.31 12.76
CA LEU A 101 -18.78 18.64 11.37
C LEU A 101 -17.27 18.77 11.13
N MET A 102 -16.55 19.51 11.98
CA MET A 102 -15.10 19.65 11.88
C MET A 102 -14.38 18.29 11.94
N LEU A 103 -14.80 17.41 12.86
CA LEU A 103 -14.27 16.04 12.94
C LEU A 103 -14.57 15.24 11.68
N ALA A 104 -15.80 15.28 11.18
CA ALA A 104 -16.19 14.57 9.96
C ALA A 104 -15.40 15.05 8.73
N LEU A 105 -15.17 16.36 8.63
CA LEU A 105 -14.33 16.96 7.60
C LEU A 105 -12.87 16.54 7.75
N ALA A 106 -12.32 16.54 8.97
CA ALA A 106 -10.96 16.09 9.24
C ALA A 106 -10.76 14.61 8.86
N LEU A 107 -11.70 13.73 9.20
CA LEU A 107 -11.69 12.31 8.81
C LEU A 107 -11.81 12.11 7.30
N SER A 108 -12.46 13.05 6.60
CA SER A 108 -12.58 13.04 5.14
C SER A 108 -11.31 13.53 4.42
N THR A 109 -10.29 14.01 5.14
CA THR A 109 -9.09 14.62 4.53
C THR A 109 -8.34 13.57 3.71
N PRO A 110 -8.09 13.79 2.40
CA PRO A 110 -7.34 12.82 1.61
C PRO A 110 -5.90 12.70 2.11
N THR A 111 -5.31 11.51 1.98
CA THR A 111 -3.89 11.21 2.24
C THR A 111 -3.38 11.39 3.67
N HIS A 112 -4.21 11.86 4.60
CA HIS A 112 -3.83 12.00 6.00
C HIS A 112 -3.90 10.64 6.72
N PRO A 113 -2.90 10.28 7.55
CA PRO A 113 -2.81 8.94 8.15
C PRO A 113 -3.91 8.62 9.17
N ALA A 114 -4.53 9.64 9.76
CA ALA A 114 -5.66 9.47 10.69
C ALA A 114 -7.03 9.55 10.00
N SER A 115 -7.07 9.64 8.67
CA SER A 115 -8.34 9.69 7.93
C SER A 115 -9.04 8.34 7.94
N ASP A 116 -10.35 8.39 8.13
CA ASP A 116 -11.23 7.23 8.05
C ASP A 116 -12.44 7.62 7.19
N PRO A 117 -12.45 7.24 5.89
CA PRO A 117 -13.53 7.60 4.99
C PRO A 117 -14.87 6.94 5.38
N GLU A 118 -14.86 5.75 5.99
CA GLU A 118 -16.11 5.11 6.43
C GLU A 118 -16.74 5.86 7.59
N GLN A 119 -15.93 6.25 8.58
CA GLN A 119 -16.41 7.03 9.71
C GLN A 119 -16.85 8.43 9.27
N ALA A 120 -16.11 9.07 8.36
CA ALA A 120 -16.49 10.34 7.77
C ALA A 120 -17.85 10.26 7.07
N GLN A 121 -18.09 9.23 6.26
CA GLN A 121 -19.37 9.02 5.56
C GLN A 121 -20.55 8.91 6.55
N ARG A 122 -20.38 8.11 7.61
CA ARG A 122 -21.41 7.93 8.64
C ARG A 122 -21.70 9.26 9.35
N LEU A 123 -20.68 9.97 9.80
CA LEU A 123 -20.87 11.25 10.49
C LEU A 123 -21.49 12.33 9.60
N LEU A 124 -21.04 12.45 8.34
CA LEU A 124 -21.60 13.42 7.39
C LEU A 124 -23.06 13.09 7.04
N SER A 125 -23.40 11.82 6.83
CA SER A 125 -24.78 11.41 6.57
C SER A 125 -25.71 11.65 7.77
N GLU A 126 -25.24 11.38 9.00
CA GLU A 126 -25.98 11.69 10.23
C GLU A 126 -26.23 13.21 10.38
N LEU A 127 -25.22 14.03 10.11
CA LEU A 127 -25.33 15.49 10.18
C LEU A 127 -26.30 16.04 9.12
N LEU A 128 -26.25 15.53 7.90
CA LEU A 128 -27.19 15.93 6.83
C LEU A 128 -28.62 15.46 7.09
N ALA A 129 -28.81 14.33 7.78
CA ALA A 129 -30.13 13.88 8.23
C ALA A 129 -30.70 14.75 9.34
N ALA A 130 -29.86 15.34 10.18
CA ALA A 130 -30.22 16.31 11.22
C ALA A 130 -30.14 17.77 10.71
N SER A 131 -30.82 18.05 9.58
CA SER A 131 -30.67 19.29 8.80
C SER A 131 -30.93 20.59 9.56
N ASP A 132 -31.76 20.57 10.61
CA ASP A 132 -32.11 21.76 11.39
C ASP A 132 -30.96 22.29 12.26
N ALA A 133 -29.90 21.49 12.45
CA ALA A 133 -28.76 21.84 13.29
C ALA A 133 -27.59 22.49 12.53
N LEU A 134 -27.58 22.41 11.19
CA LEU A 134 -26.52 22.94 10.33
C LEU A 134 -26.91 24.29 9.74
N LEU A 135 -25.93 25.18 9.60
CA LEU A 135 -26.12 26.38 8.78
C LEU A 135 -26.26 25.98 7.29
N PRO A 136 -26.95 26.79 6.46
CA PRO A 136 -27.12 26.48 5.03
C PRO A 136 -25.80 26.23 4.28
N GLU A 137 -24.77 26.97 4.66
CA GLU A 137 -23.45 26.89 4.04
C GLU A 137 -22.67 25.65 4.51
N GLU A 138 -22.78 25.29 5.79
CA GLU A 138 -22.26 24.04 6.36
C GLU A 138 -22.94 22.82 5.74
N HIS A 139 -24.24 22.91 5.45
CA HIS A 139 -24.98 21.86 4.76
C HIS A 139 -24.41 21.60 3.36
N VAL A 140 -24.12 22.65 2.59
CA VAL A 140 -23.49 22.52 1.27
C VAL A 140 -22.09 21.92 1.40
N LEU A 141 -21.29 22.37 2.37
CA LEU A 141 -19.96 21.84 2.62
C LEU A 141 -20.00 20.35 2.97
N ALA A 142 -20.86 19.95 3.91
CA ALA A 142 -21.05 18.56 4.31
C ALA A 142 -21.50 17.68 3.13
N LEU A 143 -22.40 18.17 2.29
CA LEU A 143 -22.87 17.46 1.10
C LEU A 143 -21.76 17.23 0.07
N ILE A 144 -20.91 18.23 -0.17
CA ILE A 144 -19.78 18.11 -1.10
C ILE A 144 -18.80 17.06 -0.59
N HIS A 145 -18.42 17.15 0.70
CA HIS A 145 -17.50 16.20 1.31
C HIS A 145 -18.08 14.78 1.38
N LEU A 146 -19.39 14.62 1.62
CA LEU A 146 -20.02 13.29 1.61
C LEU A 146 -19.89 12.64 0.23
N LYS A 147 -20.20 13.38 -0.84
CA LYS A 147 -20.08 12.88 -2.21
C LYS A 147 -18.64 12.50 -2.57
N ASP A 148 -17.68 13.30 -2.13
CA ASP A 148 -16.26 13.02 -2.36
C ASP A 148 -15.78 11.77 -1.60
N VAL A 149 -16.21 11.59 -0.34
CA VAL A 149 -15.93 10.38 0.44
C VAL A 149 -16.55 9.15 -0.21
N GLU A 150 -17.83 9.23 -0.63
CA GLU A 150 -18.53 8.12 -1.28
C GLU A 150 -17.85 7.69 -2.58
N GLN A 151 -17.41 8.64 -3.40
CA GLN A 151 -16.67 8.36 -4.62
C GLN A 151 -15.33 7.66 -4.32
N ARG A 152 -14.61 8.11 -3.29
CA ARG A 152 -13.35 7.48 -2.88
C ARG A 152 -13.55 6.06 -2.40
N LEU A 153 -14.55 5.80 -1.56
CA LEU A 153 -14.88 4.44 -1.10
C LEU A 153 -15.21 3.49 -2.27
N ILE A 154 -15.91 3.98 -3.30
CA ILE A 154 -16.18 3.19 -4.51
C ILE A 154 -14.89 2.87 -5.27
N LEU A 155 -14.02 3.86 -5.44
CA LEU A 155 -12.74 3.69 -6.15
C LEU A 155 -11.81 2.73 -5.40
N ASP A 156 -11.74 2.83 -4.08
CA ASP A 156 -10.91 1.98 -3.24
C ASP A 156 -11.40 0.52 -3.30
N ALA A 157 -12.72 0.30 -3.20
CA ALA A 157 -13.30 -1.03 -3.32
C ALA A 157 -13.04 -1.66 -4.71
N GLU A 158 -13.11 -0.87 -5.79
CA GLU A 158 -12.79 -1.36 -7.13
C GLU A 158 -11.29 -1.60 -7.30
N ALA A 159 -10.42 -0.77 -6.72
CA ALA A 159 -8.98 -0.98 -6.73
C ALA A 159 -8.60 -2.30 -6.04
N GLU A 160 -9.17 -2.57 -4.86
CA GLU A 160 -8.98 -3.83 -4.15
C GLU A 160 -9.47 -5.03 -4.97
N ARG A 161 -10.67 -4.92 -5.55
CA ARG A 161 -11.24 -5.97 -6.41
C ARG A 161 -10.34 -6.26 -7.62
N LEU A 162 -9.85 -5.23 -8.29
CA LEU A 162 -8.96 -5.37 -9.43
C LEU A 162 -7.62 -6.00 -9.01
N GLN A 163 -7.06 -5.59 -7.87
CA GLN A 163 -5.83 -6.17 -7.34
C GLN A 163 -6.00 -7.67 -7.00
N GLN A 164 -7.12 -8.06 -6.40
CA GLN A 164 -7.46 -9.46 -6.13
C GLN A 164 -7.63 -10.25 -7.44
N ALA A 165 -8.29 -9.69 -8.44
CA ALA A 165 -8.44 -10.32 -9.75
C ALA A 165 -7.09 -10.51 -10.46
N MET A 166 -6.19 -9.53 -10.39
CA MET A 166 -4.85 -9.60 -10.97
C MET A 166 -3.98 -10.67 -10.30
N THR A 167 -3.99 -10.73 -8.97
CA THR A 167 -3.22 -11.75 -8.22
C THR A 167 -3.72 -13.16 -8.51
N ALA A 168 -5.04 -13.37 -8.55
CA ALA A 168 -5.64 -14.65 -8.92
C ALA A 168 -5.30 -15.06 -10.37
N ALA A 169 -5.40 -14.12 -11.32
CA ALA A 169 -5.04 -14.38 -12.72
C ALA A 169 -3.55 -14.69 -12.89
N ALA A 170 -2.67 -14.03 -12.14
CA ALA A 170 -1.23 -14.31 -12.14
C ALA A 170 -0.93 -15.71 -11.59
N ALA A 171 -1.55 -16.10 -10.48
CA ALA A 171 -1.43 -17.45 -9.93
C ALA A 171 -1.88 -18.52 -10.94
N GLN A 172 -3.04 -18.33 -11.56
CA GLN A 172 -3.56 -19.26 -12.57
C GLN A 172 -2.65 -19.37 -13.80
N ARG A 173 -2.05 -18.27 -14.25
CA ARG A 173 -1.08 -18.27 -15.35
C ARG A 173 0.18 -19.04 -14.97
N ASN A 174 0.70 -18.85 -13.75
CA ASN A 174 1.87 -19.56 -13.26
C ASN A 174 1.61 -21.07 -13.17
N ASP A 175 0.45 -21.48 -12.67
CA ASP A 175 0.07 -22.89 -12.58
C ASP A 175 -0.02 -23.55 -13.96
N ARG A 176 -0.66 -22.86 -14.93
CA ARG A 176 -0.73 -23.34 -16.32
C ARG A 176 0.66 -23.48 -16.94
N ASN A 177 1.53 -22.49 -16.74
CA ASN A 177 2.90 -22.52 -17.25
C ASN A 177 3.70 -23.66 -16.60
N ALA A 178 3.53 -23.89 -15.29
CA ALA A 178 4.18 -24.98 -14.58
C ALA A 178 3.72 -26.35 -15.10
N GLN A 179 2.42 -26.53 -15.35
CA GLN A 179 1.87 -27.75 -15.94
C GLN A 179 2.42 -27.99 -17.35
N GLN A 180 2.46 -26.96 -18.20
CA GLN A 180 3.03 -27.06 -19.54
C GLN A 180 4.52 -27.42 -19.50
N LEU A 181 5.28 -26.81 -18.58
CA LEU A 181 6.70 -27.12 -18.38
C LEU A 181 6.88 -28.57 -17.93
N GLN A 182 6.07 -29.06 -16.98
CA GLN A 182 6.13 -30.44 -16.53
C GLN A 182 5.79 -31.43 -17.64
N ALA A 183 4.79 -31.14 -18.46
CA ALA A 183 4.43 -31.95 -19.63
C ALA A 183 5.58 -32.00 -20.65
N ALA A 184 6.18 -30.86 -20.99
CA ALA A 184 7.33 -30.78 -21.89
C ALA A 184 8.56 -31.53 -21.35
N LEU A 185 8.80 -31.50 -20.03
CA LEU A 185 9.87 -32.27 -19.39
C LEU A 185 9.61 -33.78 -19.37
N ALA A 186 8.34 -34.20 -19.29
CA ALA A 186 7.98 -35.62 -19.40
C ALA A 186 8.18 -36.12 -20.84
N GLU A 187 7.73 -35.35 -21.83
CA GLU A 187 7.94 -35.65 -23.24
C GLU A 187 9.43 -35.71 -23.60
N ASN A 188 10.25 -34.76 -23.11
CA ASN A 188 11.69 -34.78 -23.36
C ASN A 188 12.36 -36.04 -22.78
N ARG A 189 11.89 -36.55 -21.63
CA ARG A 189 12.38 -37.79 -21.04
C ARG A 189 11.98 -39.00 -21.89
N GLN A 190 10.74 -39.04 -22.38
CA GLN A 190 10.27 -40.11 -23.25
C GLN A 190 11.07 -40.16 -24.56
N LEU A 191 11.24 -39.03 -25.25
CA LEU A 191 11.98 -38.96 -26.51
C LEU A 191 13.45 -39.39 -26.34
N ARG A 192 14.07 -39.12 -25.19
CA ARG A 192 15.42 -39.61 -24.90
C ARG A 192 15.46 -41.14 -24.76
N ALA A 193 14.49 -41.72 -24.06
CA ALA A 193 14.40 -43.18 -23.94
C ALA A 193 14.20 -43.84 -25.30
N GLU A 194 13.34 -43.29 -26.16
CA GLU A 194 13.13 -43.78 -27.53
C GLU A 194 14.40 -43.67 -28.38
N LEU A 195 15.16 -42.58 -28.25
CA LEU A 195 16.45 -42.43 -28.94
C LEU A 195 17.48 -43.46 -28.48
N ASP A 196 17.56 -43.72 -27.18
CA ASP A 196 18.48 -44.70 -26.62
C ASP A 196 18.11 -46.14 -27.07
N GLU A 197 16.81 -46.45 -27.14
CA GLU A 197 16.33 -47.73 -27.68
C GLU A 197 16.67 -47.90 -29.17
N VAL A 198 16.43 -46.87 -29.99
CA VAL A 198 16.75 -46.91 -31.43
C VAL A 198 18.27 -47.05 -31.65
N ARG A 199 19.09 -46.38 -30.86
CA ARG A 199 20.55 -46.54 -30.89
C ARG A 199 20.97 -47.96 -30.55
N ALA A 200 20.44 -48.53 -29.47
CA ALA A 200 20.73 -49.91 -29.09
C ALA A 200 20.35 -50.90 -30.20
N LYS A 201 19.25 -50.66 -30.92
CA LYS A 201 18.86 -51.47 -32.09
C LYS A 201 19.85 -51.33 -33.25
N LEU A 202 20.35 -50.13 -33.53
CA LEU A 202 21.35 -49.90 -34.58
C LEU A 202 22.69 -50.56 -34.25
N ASP A 203 23.14 -50.47 -33.00
CA ASP A 203 24.38 -51.11 -32.55
C ASP A 203 24.27 -52.64 -32.70
N ALA A 204 23.14 -53.23 -32.30
CA ALA A 204 22.90 -54.66 -32.48
C ALA A 204 22.91 -55.10 -33.96
N ILE A 205 22.33 -54.29 -34.88
CA ILE A 205 22.40 -54.58 -36.32
C ILE A 205 23.86 -54.51 -36.81
N THR A 206 24.61 -53.51 -36.36
CA THR A 206 26.03 -53.34 -36.73
C THR A 206 26.88 -54.51 -36.25
N ASP A 207 26.66 -54.99 -35.01
CA ASP A 207 27.33 -56.17 -34.45
C ASP A 207 26.98 -57.44 -35.25
N ILE A 208 25.71 -57.59 -35.68
CA ILE A 208 25.28 -58.69 -36.53
C ILE A 208 26.01 -58.62 -37.88
N GLU A 209 26.03 -57.46 -38.54
CA GLU A 209 26.72 -57.26 -39.83
C GLU A 209 28.21 -57.62 -39.72
N GLN A 210 28.87 -57.20 -38.65
CA GLN A 210 30.26 -57.55 -38.40
C GLN A 210 30.44 -59.05 -38.20
N SER A 211 29.59 -59.69 -37.38
CA SER A 211 29.65 -61.14 -37.15
C SER A 211 29.37 -61.98 -38.42
N ILE A 212 28.61 -61.44 -39.37
CA ILE A 212 28.36 -62.08 -40.68
C ILE A 212 29.61 -61.97 -41.54
N ARG A 213 30.21 -60.77 -41.66
CA ARG A 213 31.47 -60.58 -42.41
C ARG A 213 32.61 -61.43 -41.87
N GLU A 214 32.73 -61.57 -40.55
CA GLU A 214 33.74 -62.43 -39.93
C GLU A 214 33.52 -63.91 -40.25
N ARG A 215 32.26 -64.37 -40.28
CA ARG A 215 31.90 -65.74 -40.69
C ARG A 215 32.17 -66.00 -42.17
N GLU A 216 31.86 -65.05 -43.05
CA GLU A 216 32.16 -65.15 -44.49
C GLU A 216 33.67 -65.25 -44.74
N ASN A 217 34.47 -64.36 -44.15
CA ASN A 217 35.93 -64.37 -44.32
C ASN A 217 36.61 -65.63 -43.73
N GLY A 218 36.07 -66.20 -42.65
CA GLY A 218 36.57 -67.45 -42.05
C GLY A 218 36.20 -68.73 -42.81
N ALA A 219 35.16 -68.67 -43.66
CA ALA A 219 34.78 -69.77 -44.54
C ALA A 219 35.63 -69.81 -45.81
N ASP A 220 36.11 -68.66 -46.30
CA ASP A 220 36.96 -68.55 -47.50
C ASP A 220 38.45 -68.87 -47.26
N SER A 221 38.85 -69.12 -46.02
CA SER A 221 40.25 -69.40 -45.61
C SER A 221 40.54 -70.86 -45.22
N GLN A 222 39.63 -71.79 -45.56
CA GLN A 222 39.79 -73.25 -45.46
C GLN A 222 39.76 -73.91 -46.85
#